data_AF-A0A9Q2KW35-F1
#
_entry.id   AF-A0A9Q2KW35-F1
#
_cell.length_a   1.000
_cell.length_b   1.000
_cell.length_c   1.000
_cell.angle_alpha   90.00
_cell.angle_beta   90.00
_cell.angle_gamma   90.00
#
_symmetry.space_group_name_H-M   'P 1'
#
loop_
_entity.id
_entity.type
_entity.pdbx_description
1 polymer ?
#
loop_
_entity_poly.entity_id
_entity_poly.type
_entity_poly.pdbx_seq_one_letter_code
_entity_poly.pdbx_strand_id
1 'polypeptide(L)' 'VNIGDEYQIQQSYIKKTIIVEALDEIRKSATEAQKLYIETQQSIEKREKEAIIRKTANLLRPEKPTKKQRRQIIDFKRND' A
#
# COMPACT_ATOMS: atom_id res chain seq x y z
N VAL A 1 -23.35 -12.54 1.32
CA VAL A 1 -22.45 -12.01 2.35
C VAL A 1 -23.11 -12.32 3.68
N ASN A 2 -22.41 -13.02 4.54
CA ASN A 2 -22.89 -13.39 5.86
C ASN A 2 -21.96 -12.81 6.93
N ILE A 3 -22.49 -12.67 8.15
CA ILE A 3 -21.70 -12.30 9.33
C ILE A 3 -20.73 -13.45 9.63
N GLY A 4 -19.47 -13.11 9.91
CA GLY A 4 -18.38 -14.05 10.14
C GLY A 4 -17.61 -14.45 8.87
N ASP A 5 -18.09 -14.06 7.68
CA ASP A 5 -17.36 -14.29 6.44
C ASP A 5 -16.02 -13.54 6.46
N GLU A 6 -14.97 -14.22 6.00
CA GLU A 6 -13.66 -13.62 5.77
C GLU A 6 -13.53 -13.19 4.31
N TYR A 7 -13.17 -11.93 4.09
CA TYR A 7 -12.88 -11.40 2.77
C TYR A 7 -11.47 -10.83 2.69
N GLN A 8 -10.75 -11.23 1.64
CA GLN A 8 -9.51 -10.59 1.25
C GLN A 8 -9.79 -9.54 0.18
N ILE A 9 -9.53 -8.27 0.52
CA ILE A 9 -9.73 -7.13 -0.36
C ILE A 9 -8.40 -6.44 -0.67
N GLN A 10 -8.29 -5.89 -1.87
CA GLN A 10 -7.13 -5.11 -2.27
C GLN A 10 -7.56 -3.67 -2.58
N GLN A 11 -7.00 -2.73 -1.84
CA GLN A 11 -7.16 -1.30 -2.07
C GLN A 11 -5.83 -0.75 -2.60
N SER A 12 -5.76 -0.55 -3.93
CA SER A 12 -4.51 -0.17 -4.62
C SER A 12 -3.39 -1.19 -4.33
N TYR A 13 -2.37 -0.81 -3.57
CA TYR A 13 -1.25 -1.67 -3.14
C TYR A 13 -1.43 -2.27 -1.73
N ILE A 14 -2.51 -1.96 -1.04
CA ILE A 14 -2.79 -2.44 0.31
C ILE A 14 -3.70 -3.66 0.21
N LYS A 15 -3.22 -4.81 0.68
CA LYS A 15 -4.06 -6.00 0.87
C LYS A 15 -4.56 -6.03 2.31
N LYS A 16 -5.85 -6.29 2.48
CA LYS A 16 -6.49 -6.44 3.80
C LYS A 16 -7.31 -7.70 3.84
N THR A 17 -7.26 -8.39 4.97
CA THR A 17 -8.17 -9.49 5.29
C THR A 17 -9.08 -9.04 6.42
N ILE A 18 -10.38 -8.97 6.12
CA ILE A 18 -11.42 -8.48 7.02
C ILE A 18 -12.44 -9.58 7.31
N ILE A 19 -13.01 -9.53 8.51
CA ILE A 19 -14.14 -10.36 8.94
C ILE A 19 -15.37 -9.46 9.03
N VAL A 20 -16.50 -9.90 8.47
CA VAL A 20 -17.77 -9.19 8.55
C VAL A 20 -18.37 -9.35 9.94
N GLU A 21 -18.58 -8.24 10.67
CA GLU A 21 -19.24 -8.26 11.98
C GLU A 21 -20.74 -7.97 11.90
N ALA A 22 -21.14 -7.09 10.98
CA ALA A 22 -22.52 -6.70 10.81
C ALA A 22 -22.82 -6.35 9.35
N LEU A 23 -24.11 -6.37 8.99
CA LEU A 23 -24.59 -5.99 7.68
C LEU A 23 -25.48 -4.77 7.79
N ASP A 24 -25.42 -3.91 6.77
CA ASP A 24 -26.27 -2.75 6.63
C ASP A 24 -26.70 -2.66 5.17
N GLU A 25 -27.95 -2.29 4.94
CA GLU A 25 -28.51 -2.15 3.58
C GLU A 25 -28.16 -0.81 2.97
N ILE A 26 -27.88 0.20 3.80
CA ILE A 26 -27.64 1.56 3.35
C ILE A 26 -26.15 1.89 3.47
N ARG A 27 -25.60 2.47 2.40
CA ARG A 27 -24.22 2.98 2.42
C ARG A 27 -24.14 4.18 3.37
N LYS A 28 -23.42 4.00 4.47
CA LYS A 28 -23.21 5.02 5.51
C LYS A 28 -21.88 5.77 5.37
N SER A 29 -21.67 6.71 6.28
CA SER A 29 -20.41 7.44 6.43
C SER A 29 -19.23 6.49 6.69
N ALA A 30 -18.00 6.96 6.43
CA ALA A 30 -16.80 6.13 6.56
C ALA A 30 -16.65 5.52 7.97
N THR A 31 -16.89 6.32 9.02
CA THR A 31 -16.75 5.89 10.41
C THR A 31 -17.80 4.85 10.81
N GLU A 32 -19.02 4.95 10.26
CA GLU A 32 -20.08 3.98 10.53
C GLU A 32 -19.86 2.68 9.76
N ALA A 33 -19.49 2.76 8.48
CA ALA A 33 -19.18 1.58 7.67
C ALA A 33 -17.98 0.79 8.21
N GLN A 34 -17.00 1.46 8.84
CA GLN A 34 -15.88 0.81 9.50
C GLN A 34 -16.29 -0.07 10.68
N LYS A 35 -17.43 0.17 11.32
CA LYS A 35 -17.93 -0.66 12.43
C LYS A 35 -18.53 -1.98 11.96
N LEU A 36 -18.72 -2.17 10.65
CA LEU A 36 -19.33 -3.38 10.09
C LEU A 36 -18.32 -4.51 9.88
N TYR A 37 -17.02 -4.24 10.02
CA TYR A 37 -15.98 -5.22 9.81
C TYR A 37 -14.78 -5.00 10.74
N ILE A 38 -14.04 -6.07 11.01
CA ILE A 38 -12.76 -6.01 11.71
C ILE A 38 -11.65 -6.54 10.80
N GLU A 39 -10.52 -5.86 10.77
CA GLU A 39 -9.31 -6.36 10.10
C GLU A 39 -8.59 -7.36 11.00
N THR A 40 -8.20 -8.50 10.44
CA THR A 40 -7.47 -9.54 11.20
C THR A 40 -6.09 -9.06 11.62
N GLN A 41 -5.60 -9.52 12.77
CA GLN A 41 -4.27 -9.15 13.27
C GLN A 41 -3.16 -9.52 12.28
N GLN A 42 -3.28 -10.69 11.64
CA GLN A 42 -2.33 -11.13 10.61
C GLN A 42 -2.30 -10.18 9.40
N SER A 43 -3.46 -9.65 8.99
CA SER A 43 -3.55 -8.65 7.93
C SER A 43 -2.87 -7.35 8.31
N ILE A 44 -3.08 -6.87 9.55
CA ILE A 44 -2.47 -5.65 10.07
C ILE A 44 -0.95 -5.76 10.03
N GLU A 45 -0.39 -6.85 10.58
CA GLU A 45 1.05 -7.09 10.58
C GLU A 45 1.63 -7.16 9.16
N LYS A 46 0.94 -7.84 8.24
CA LYS A 46 1.38 -7.95 6.85
C LYS A 46 1.41 -6.57 6.17
N ARG A 47 0.36 -5.78 6.37
CA ARG A 47 0.27 -4.41 5.85
C ARG A 47 1.39 -3.51 6.38
N GLU A 48 1.70 -3.62 7.67
CA GLU A 48 2.80 -2.87 8.30
C GLU A 48 4.16 -3.28 7.74
N LYS A 49 4.43 -4.58 7.62
CA LYS A 49 5.65 -5.11 6.99
C LYS A 49 5.80 -4.61 5.55
N GLU A 50 4.74 -4.70 4.75
CA GLU A 50 4.74 -4.20 3.37
C GLU A 50 4.91 -2.67 3.28
N ALA A 51 4.38 -1.92 4.23
CA ALA A 51 4.57 -0.47 4.30
C ALA A 51 6.04 -0.09 4.60
N ILE A 52 6.69 -0.83 5.50
CA ILE A 52 8.12 -0.66 5.82
C ILE A 52 8.98 -0.98 4.60
N ILE A 53 8.71 -2.10 3.91
CA ILE A 53 9.42 -2.47 2.67
C ILE A 53 9.27 -1.39 1.60
N ARG A 54 8.06 -0.84 1.42
CA ARG A 54 7.86 0.23 0.43
C ARG A 54 8.56 1.52 0.80
N LYS A 55 8.56 1.89 2.08
CA LYS A 55 9.30 3.06 2.58
C LYS A 55 10.80 2.90 2.33
N THR A 56 11.37 1.76 2.70
CA THR A 56 12.81 1.48 2.49
C THR A 56 13.18 1.39 1.01
N ALA A 57 12.37 0.74 0.18
CA ALA A 57 12.59 0.67 -1.26
C ALA A 57 12.63 2.07 -1.89
N ASN A 58 11.80 3.01 -1.43
CA ASN A 58 11.85 4.38 -1.93
C ASN A 58 13.11 5.14 -1.50
N LEU A 59 13.68 4.85 -0.32
CA LEU A 59 14.96 5.43 0.11
C LEU A 59 16.14 4.92 -0.73
N LEU A 60 16.08 3.67 -1.17
CA LEU A 60 17.12 3.04 -2.00
C LEU A 60 17.01 3.37 -3.49
N ARG A 61 15.96 4.11 -3.90
CA ARG A 61 15.82 4.52 -5.31
C ARG A 61 16.93 5.51 -5.64
N PRO A 62 17.72 5.28 -6.70
CA PRO A 62 18.73 6.23 -7.14
C PRO A 62 18.04 7.55 -7.49
N GLU A 63 18.56 8.64 -6.93
CA GLU A 63 18.03 9.96 -7.21
C GLU A 63 18.25 10.29 -8.70
N LYS A 64 17.33 11.08 -9.27
CA LYS A 64 17.50 11.54 -10.65
C LYS A 64 18.81 12.32 -10.75
N PRO A 65 19.70 12.02 -11.72
CA PRO A 65 20.97 12.70 -11.84
C PRO A 65 20.78 14.22 -11.91
N THR A 66 21.56 14.92 -11.10
CA THR A 66 21.64 16.38 -11.11
C THR A 66 22.11 16.89 -12.47
N LYS A 67 21.88 18.17 -12.78
CA LYS A 67 22.26 18.77 -14.08
C LYS A 67 23.75 18.57 -14.40
N LYS A 68 24.64 18.62 -13.39
CA LYS A 68 26.08 18.39 -13.55
C LYS A 68 26.40 16.93 -13.85
N GLN A 69 25.85 15.98 -13.08
CA GLN A 69 26.03 14.54 -13.31
C GLN A 69 25.49 14.12 -14.67
N ARG A 70 24.36 14.69 -15.11
CA ARG A 70 23.80 14.43 -16.43
C ARG A 70 24.73 14.87 -17.56
N ARG A 71 25.35 16.05 -17.45
CA ARG A 71 26.35 16.52 -18.42
C ARG A 71 27.56 15.59 -18.45
N GLN A 72 28.09 15.20 -17.29
CA GLN A 72 29.23 14.28 -17.20
C GLN A 72 28.93 12.91 -17.85
N ILE A 73 27.72 12.37 -17.65
CA ILE A 73 27.30 11.11 -18.31
C ILE A 73 27.22 11.28 -19.83
N ILE A 74 26.71 12.41 -20.32
CA ILE A 74 26.62 12.70 -21.76
C ILE A 74 28.02 12.83 -22.37
N ASP A 75 28.91 13.57 -21.71
CA ASP A 75 30.28 13.79 -22.17
C ASP A 75 31.07 12.48 -22.18
N PHE A 76 30.90 11.63 -21.14
CA PHE A 76 31.51 10.30 -21.09
C PHE A 76 31.04 9.42 -22.26
N LYS A 77 29.72 9.36 -22.53
CA LYS A 77 29.15 8.61 -23.66
C LYS A 77 29.52 9.12 -25.05
N ARG A 78 30.05 10.35 -25.17
CA ARG A 78 30.45 10.97 -26.44
C ARG A 78 31.92 10.77 -26.76
N ASN A 79 32.74 10.51 -25.74
CA ASN A 79 34.18 10.35 -25.86
C ASN A 79 34.60 8.86 -25.90
N ASP A 80 33.64 7.93 -25.74
CA ASP A 80 33.72 6.52 -26.12
C ASP A 80 33.18 6.33 -27.55
#